data_AF-A0A2X2JEJ9-F1
#
_entry.id   AF-A0A2X2JEJ9-F1
#
_cell.length_a   1.000
_cell.length_b   1.000
_cell.length_c   1.000
_cell.angle_alpha   90.00
_cell.angle_beta   90.00
_cell.angle_gamma   90.00
#
_symmetry.space_group_name_H-M   'P 1'
#
loop_
_entity.id
_entity.type
_entity.pdbx_description
1 polymer ?
#
loop_
_entity_poly.entity_id
_entity_poly.type
_entity_poly.pdbx_seq_one_letter_code
_entity_poly.pdbx_strand_id
1 'polypeptide(L)'
;MTINGKLYSNILLVFALESEAGKEFDSFNKLFVGVGKIKATYHLVKAIQKSKPDLIINLGTAGSTVFDRGTIVNCNRFIQRDMDVRALGF
;
A
#
# COMPACT_ATOMS: atom_id res chain seq x y z
N MET A 1 -13.27 -9.37 -7.96
CA MET A 1 -13.88 -8.93 -6.68
C MET A 1 -14.81 -7.76 -6.96
N THR A 2 -15.98 -7.73 -6.34
CA THR A 2 -16.91 -6.59 -6.48
C THR A 2 -16.89 -5.77 -5.20
N ILE A 3 -16.60 -4.47 -5.31
CA ILE A 3 -16.61 -3.53 -4.18
C ILE A 3 -17.52 -2.37 -4.56
N ASN A 4 -18.54 -2.10 -3.72
CA ASN A 4 -19.53 -1.03 -3.94
C ASN A 4 -20.14 -1.04 -5.36
N GLY A 5 -20.46 -2.23 -5.89
CA GLY A 5 -21.05 -2.40 -7.22
C GLY A 5 -20.08 -2.30 -8.40
N LYS A 6 -18.79 -2.00 -8.17
CA LYS A 6 -17.75 -2.02 -9.21
C LYS A 6 -17.00 -3.35 -9.22
N LEU A 7 -16.90 -3.96 -10.40
CA LEU A 7 -16.11 -5.16 -10.61
C LEU A 7 -14.63 -4.81 -10.83
N TYR A 8 -13.76 -5.47 -10.08
CA TYR A 8 -12.31 -5.43 -10.23
C TYR A 8 -11.80 -6.83 -10.58
N SER A 9 -11.05 -6.93 -11.66
CA SER A 9 -10.57 -8.16 -12.28
C SER A 9 -9.07 -8.36 -12.16
N ASN A 10 -8.32 -7.29 -11.90
CA ASN A 10 -6.86 -7.27 -11.86
C ASN A 10 -6.37 -6.50 -10.64
N ILE A 11 -6.51 -7.15 -9.49
CA ILE A 11 -6.16 -6.59 -8.19
C ILE A 11 -4.68 -6.85 -7.92
N LEU A 12 -3.97 -5.84 -7.42
CA LEU A 12 -2.61 -5.94 -6.94
C LEU A 12 -2.55 -5.64 -5.45
N LEU A 13 -2.20 -6.63 -4.64
CA LEU A 13 -1.89 -6.44 -3.23
C LEU A 13 -0.43 -5.95 -3.09
N VAL A 14 -0.19 -4.97 -2.22
CA VAL A 14 1.12 -4.36 -2.06
C VAL A 14 1.52 -4.37 -0.59
N PHE A 15 2.72 -4.86 -0.31
CA PHE A 15 3.31 -4.93 1.03
C PHE A 15 4.72 -4.35 1.03
N ALA A 16 5.23 -3.87 2.16
CA ALA A 16 6.62 -3.43 2.24
C ALA A 16 7.57 -4.64 2.37
N LEU A 17 7.21 -5.60 3.22
CA LEU A 17 8.03 -6.77 3.54
C LEU A 17 7.24 -8.09 3.45
N GLU A 18 7.94 -9.19 3.19
CA GLU A 18 7.36 -10.54 3.16
C GLU A 18 6.75 -10.94 4.50
N SER A 19 7.36 -10.50 5.60
CA SER A 19 6.89 -10.73 6.97
C SER A 19 5.51 -10.14 7.26
N GLU A 20 5.03 -9.18 6.45
CA GLU A 20 3.71 -8.56 6.64
C GLU A 20 2.57 -9.35 5.99
N ALA A 21 2.86 -10.19 4.98
CA ALA A 21 1.84 -10.95 4.27
C ALA A 21 1.58 -12.33 4.92
N GLY A 22 2.61 -12.97 5.47
CA GLY A 22 2.49 -14.37 5.87
C GLY A 22 2.05 -15.26 4.69
N LYS A 23 1.32 -16.35 4.98
CA LYS A 23 0.87 -17.35 3.98
C LYS A 23 -0.53 -17.07 3.41
N GLU A 24 -1.34 -16.26 4.10
CA GLU A 24 -2.75 -16.03 3.75
C GLU A 24 -2.95 -15.34 2.39
N PHE A 25 -1.92 -14.65 1.89
CA PHE A 25 -1.97 -13.95 0.60
C PHE A 25 -1.23 -14.66 -0.53
N ASP A 26 -0.81 -15.93 -0.37
CA ASP A 26 -0.05 -16.67 -1.39
C ASP A 26 -0.82 -16.90 -2.70
N SER A 27 -2.15 -17.02 -2.62
CA SER A 27 -3.02 -17.19 -3.79
C SER A 27 -3.35 -15.89 -4.52
N PHE A 28 -2.95 -14.74 -3.98
CA PHE A 28 -3.25 -13.43 -4.55
C PHE A 28 -2.07 -12.87 -5.34
N ASN A 29 -2.37 -12.05 -6.35
CA ASN A 29 -1.37 -11.24 -7.02
C ASN A 29 -0.83 -10.19 -6.03
N LYS A 30 0.41 -10.36 -5.58
CA LYS A 30 1.05 -9.52 -4.58
C LYS A 30 2.42 -9.02 -5.02
N LEU A 31 2.80 -7.86 -4.50
CA LEU A 31 4.08 -7.21 -4.73
C LEU A 31 4.70 -6.76 -3.41
N PHE A 32 5.94 -7.18 -3.16
CA PHE A 32 6.77 -6.65 -2.08
C PHE A 32 7.60 -5.49 -2.61
N VAL A 33 7.25 -4.27 -2.21
CA VAL A 33 7.88 -3.05 -2.76
C VAL A 33 9.12 -2.62 -2.00
N GLY A 34 9.40 -3.24 -0.84
CA GLY A 34 10.50 -2.88 0.03
C GLY A 34 10.23 -1.65 0.91
N VAL A 35 11.13 -1.44 1.87
CA VAL A 35 11.00 -0.36 2.87
C VAL A 35 11.49 0.97 2.30
N GLY A 36 10.74 2.04 2.59
CA GLY A 36 11.10 3.42 2.24
C GLY A 36 10.46 3.90 0.94
N LYS A 37 10.15 5.20 0.90
CA LYS A 37 9.34 5.84 -0.15
C LYS A 37 9.92 5.66 -1.56
N ILE A 38 11.24 5.73 -1.71
CA ILE A 38 11.90 5.59 -3.02
C ILE A 38 11.72 4.17 -3.56
N LYS A 39 12.07 3.15 -2.75
CA LYS A 39 11.99 1.75 -3.14
C LYS A 39 10.53 1.36 -3.42
N ALA A 40 9.64 1.78 -2.53
CA ALA A 40 8.21 1.59 -2.67
C ALA A 40 7.67 2.14 -4.02
N THR A 41 8.00 3.40 -4.31
CA THR A 41 7.56 4.08 -5.54
C THR A 41 8.12 3.40 -6.78
N TYR A 42 9.42 3.10 -6.81
CA TYR A 42 10.07 2.51 -7.98
C TYR A 42 9.47 1.16 -8.38
N HIS A 43 9.34 0.24 -7.41
CA HIS A 43 8.80 -1.09 -7.69
C HIS A 43 7.31 -1.05 -8.01
N LEU A 44 6.54 -0.22 -7.30
CA LEU A 44 5.11 -0.07 -7.57
C LEU A 44 4.84 0.51 -8.95
N VAL A 45 5.55 1.56 -9.36
CA VAL A 45 5.39 2.17 -10.70
C VAL A 45 5.73 1.16 -11.80
N LYS A 46 6.80 0.39 -11.65
CA LYS A 46 7.14 -0.69 -12.61
C LYS A 46 6.04 -1.74 -12.71
N ALA A 47 5.49 -2.16 -11.57
CA ALA A 47 4.40 -3.14 -11.55
C ALA A 47 3.14 -2.56 -12.22
N ILE A 48 2.77 -1.32 -11.92
CA ILE A 48 1.63 -0.63 -12.56
C ILE A 48 1.80 -0.58 -14.07
N GLN A 49 2.98 -0.21 -14.57
CA GLN A 49 3.25 -0.16 -16.01
C GLN A 49 3.14 -1.53 -16.67
N LYS A 50 3.59 -2.60 -16.00
CA LYS A 50 3.60 -3.96 -16.52
C LYS A 50 2.22 -4.63 -16.47
N SER A 51 1.58 -4.62 -15.30
CA SER A 51 0.35 -5.39 -15.05
C SER A 51 -0.92 -4.57 -15.20
N LYS A 52 -0.85 -3.23 -15.19
CA LYS A 52 -2.00 -2.32 -15.32
C LYS A 52 -3.18 -2.73 -14.41
N PRO A 53 -2.96 -2.80 -13.08
CA PRO A 53 -4.00 -3.22 -12.16
C PRO A 53 -5.17 -2.24 -12.17
N ASP A 54 -6.39 -2.77 -12.04
CA ASP A 54 -7.61 -1.96 -11.92
C ASP A 54 -7.91 -1.58 -10.46
N LEU A 55 -7.25 -2.25 -9.50
CA LEU A 55 -7.25 -1.94 -8.08
C LEU A 55 -5.91 -2.25 -7.44
N ILE A 56 -5.41 -1.33 -6.64
CA ILE A 56 -4.21 -1.52 -5.81
C ILE A 56 -4.64 -1.42 -4.36
N ILE A 57 -4.29 -2.43 -3.56
CA ILE A 57 -4.57 -2.45 -2.12
C ILE A 57 -3.23 -2.53 -1.39
N ASN A 58 -2.86 -1.45 -0.71
CA ASN A 58 -1.69 -1.41 0.15
C ASN A 58 -2.07 -1.96 1.53
N LEU A 59 -1.40 -3.03 1.94
CA LEU A 59 -1.58 -3.71 3.20
C LEU A 59 -0.23 -3.76 3.92
N GLY A 60 -0.27 -3.53 5.23
CA GLY A 60 0.94 -3.55 6.03
C GLY A 60 0.66 -3.18 7.48
N THR A 61 1.73 -3.15 8.25
CA THR A 61 1.67 -2.79 9.67
C THR A 61 1.96 -1.30 9.87
N ALA A 62 1.38 -0.73 10.92
CA ALA A 62 1.63 0.66 11.30
C ALA A 62 1.69 0.80 12.83
N GLY A 63 2.57 1.68 13.31
CA GLY A 63 2.57 2.12 14.69
C GLY A 63 1.46 3.16 14.93
N SER A 64 0.81 3.10 16.09
CA SER A 64 -0.23 4.04 16.47
C SER A 64 -0.12 4.41 17.95
N THR A 65 -0.42 5.67 18.27
CA THR A 65 -0.62 6.17 19.64
C THR A 65 -2.11 6.32 19.99
N VAL A 66 -3.00 5.98 19.06
CA VAL A 66 -4.46 6.20 19.18
C VAL A 66 -5.23 4.88 19.11
N PHE A 67 -4.75 3.93 18.31
CA PHE A 67 -5.41 2.64 18.09
C PHE A 67 -4.68 1.54 18.84
N ASP A 68 -5.44 0.61 19.41
CA ASP A 68 -4.88 -0.55 20.11
C ASP A 68 -4.18 -1.51 19.15
N ARG A 69 -3.23 -2.29 19.69
CA ARG A 69 -2.51 -3.32 18.92
C ARG A 69 -3.49 -4.35 18.35
N GLY A 70 -3.31 -4.69 17.08
CA GLY A 70 -4.18 -5.64 16.37
C GLY A 70 -5.42 -5.02 15.74
N THR A 71 -5.63 -3.71 15.93
CA THR A 71 -6.73 -2.99 15.28
C THR A 71 -6.51 -2.90 13.77
N ILE A 72 -7.53 -3.28 12.99
CA ILE A 72 -7.55 -3.06 11.54
C ILE A 72 -8.07 -1.65 11.26
N VAL A 73 -7.27 -0.87 10.53
CA VAL A 73 -7.58 0.53 10.20
C VAL A 73 -7.63 0.69 8.69
N ASN A 74 -8.72 1.27 8.19
CA ASN A 74 -8.83 1.69 6.80
C ASN A 74 -8.30 3.12 6.63
N CYS A 75 -7.13 3.26 6.01
CA CYS A 75 -6.51 4.56 5.75
C CYS A 75 -7.29 5.32 4.66
N ASN A 76 -7.85 6.47 5.02
CA ASN A 76 -8.58 7.35 4.10
C ASN A 76 -7.76 8.57 3.62
N ARG A 77 -6.59 8.82 4.23
CA ARG A 77 -5.70 9.92 3.90
C ARG A 77 -4.25 9.55 4.19
N PHE A 78 -3.35 9.95 3.30
CA PHE A 78 -1.91 9.75 3.43
C PHE A 78 -1.20 11.10 3.40
N ILE A 79 -0.28 11.31 4.35
CA ILE A 79 0.54 12.54 4.45
C ILE A 79 2.02 12.16 4.55
N GLN A 80 2.90 12.94 3.94
CA GLN A 80 4.35 12.78 4.07
C GLN A 80 4.87 13.77 5.11
N ARG A 81 5.07 13.30 6.35
CA ARG A 81 5.48 14.18 7.48
C ARG A 81 6.92 14.68 7.37
N ASP A 82 7.75 13.99 6.60
CA ASP A 82 9.14 14.33 6.33
C ASP A 82 9.32 15.25 5.11
N MET A 83 8.22 15.62 4.45
CA MET A 83 8.24 16.65 3.41
C MET A 83 8.10 18.04 4.06
N ASP A 84 9.24 18.69 4.33
CA ASP A 84 9.28 20.07 4.77
C ASP A 84 9.58 20.99 3.58
N VAL A 85 8.57 21.75 3.18
CA VAL A 85 8.58 22.64 2.01
C VAL A 85 8.26 24.08 2.40
N ARG A 86 8.34 24.44 3.69
CA ARG A 86 8.03 25.79 4.21
C ARG A 86 8.87 26.89 3.55
N ALA A 87 10.09 26.57 3.15
CA ALA A 87 10.98 27.52 2.45
C ALA A 87 10.45 27.97 1.09
N LEU A 88 9.47 27.27 0.51
CA LEU A 88 8.85 27.61 -0.76
C LEU A 88 7.66 28.59 -0.63
N GLY A 89 7.35 29.04 0.59
CA GLY A 89 6.48 30.21 0.82
C GLY A 89 4.97 29.97 0.68
N PHE A 90 4.50 28.75 0.90
CA PHE A 90 3.08 28.37 0.91
C PHE A 90 2.65 27.77 2.25
#